data_AF-A0A2V5XXC7-F1
#
_entry.id   AF-A0A2V5XXC7-F1
#
_cell.length_a   1.000
_cell.length_b   1.000
_cell.length_c   1.000
_cell.angle_alpha   90.00
_cell.angle_beta   90.00
_cell.angle_gamma   90.00
#
_symmetry.space_group_name_H-M   'P 1'
#
loop_
_entity.id
_entity.type
_entity.pdbx_description
1 polymer ?
#
loop_
_entity_poly.entity_id
_entity_poly.type
_entity_poly.pdbx_seq_one_letter_code
_entity_poly.pdbx_strand_id
1 'polypeptide(L)'
;MFRILFVVVAIWLAIVDLGARGEDWITLENCRLVPSQANDGDSFHVDVNGKEYIFRLYLVDAPETDAANPTRLIEQAKHFGITVPQVIEVGERAKAFVGEKLAEPFTVITHMANAMGRSNSERFYALVQTKDGDLGEQLIANGLARIHGTRATPPGASSSTVERQRLKELEDEAKQRKAGAWGMRGQPPNVASATPQHAGKFDINTATEKELRLIPGIGPVMARRIIDARPFRSADDLRKVNGIGDKKYDQIRPYFN
;
A
#
# COMPACT_ATOMS: atom_id res chain seq x y z
N MET A 1 54.57 -66.31 -9.84
CA MET A 1 54.34 -64.88 -9.50
C MET A 1 52.88 -64.56 -9.77
N PHE A 2 52.03 -64.56 -8.74
CA PHE A 2 50.62 -64.18 -8.85
C PHE A 2 50.49 -62.66 -8.72
N ARG A 3 49.90 -61.99 -9.71
CA ARG A 3 49.55 -60.55 -9.65
C ARG A 3 48.07 -60.44 -9.25
N ILE A 4 47.81 -59.92 -8.06
CA ILE A 4 46.47 -59.58 -7.57
C ILE A 4 46.09 -58.22 -8.17
N LEU A 5 45.01 -58.17 -8.95
CA LEU A 5 44.43 -56.95 -9.51
C LEU A 5 43.43 -56.39 -8.49
N PHE A 6 43.75 -55.27 -7.85
CA PHE A 6 42.81 -54.53 -7.01
C PHE A 6 41.84 -53.75 -7.89
N VAL A 7 40.57 -54.14 -7.90
CA VAL A 7 39.48 -53.35 -8.48
C VAL A 7 38.97 -52.41 -7.38
N VAL A 8 39.26 -51.11 -7.51
CA VAL A 8 38.68 -50.07 -6.65
C VAL A 8 37.33 -49.68 -7.24
N VAL A 9 36.24 -50.15 -6.60
CA VAL A 9 34.88 -49.69 -6.91
C VAL A 9 34.66 -48.37 -6.17
N ALA A 10 34.71 -47.26 -6.90
CA ALA A 10 34.33 -45.96 -6.36
C ALA A 10 32.80 -45.88 -6.28
N ILE A 11 32.25 -46.05 -5.08
CA ILE A 11 30.84 -45.81 -4.80
C ILE A 11 30.64 -44.29 -4.74
N TRP A 12 30.06 -43.72 -5.79
CA TRP A 12 29.51 -42.37 -5.76
C TRP A 12 28.24 -42.40 -4.91
N LEU A 13 28.37 -42.04 -3.62
CA LEU A 13 27.23 -41.65 -2.81
C LEU A 13 26.71 -40.33 -3.39
N ALA A 14 25.61 -40.40 -4.14
CA ALA A 14 24.82 -39.23 -4.43
C ALA A 14 24.37 -38.65 -3.08
N ILE A 15 24.99 -37.54 -2.67
CA ILE A 15 24.44 -36.69 -1.62
C ILE A 15 23.14 -36.17 -2.22
N VAL A 16 22.02 -36.78 -1.82
CA VAL A 16 20.71 -36.21 -2.05
C VAL A 16 20.68 -34.98 -1.15
N ASP A 17 20.92 -33.82 -1.75
CA ASP A 17 20.78 -32.56 -1.06
C ASP A 17 19.30 -32.43 -0.71
N LEU A 18 18.95 -32.77 0.53
CA LEU A 18 17.64 -32.49 1.12
C LEU A 18 17.63 -31.00 1.53
N GLY A 19 18.01 -30.13 0.59
CA GLY A 19 18.16 -28.70 0.76
C GLY A 19 16.82 -28.01 0.50
N ALA A 20 16.32 -27.33 1.54
CA ALA A 20 15.29 -26.29 1.55
C ALA A 20 14.26 -26.28 0.40
N ARG A 21 12.98 -26.47 0.74
CA ARG A 21 11.86 -25.98 -0.08
C ARG A 21 11.92 -24.44 -0.15
N GLY A 22 12.82 -23.91 -0.98
CA GLY A 22 12.79 -22.51 -1.40
C GLY A 22 11.49 -22.30 -2.18
N GLU A 23 10.84 -21.16 -1.96
CA GLU A 23 9.67 -20.81 -2.77
C GLU A 23 10.12 -20.66 -4.23
N ASP A 24 9.33 -21.19 -5.17
CA ASP A 24 9.64 -21.18 -6.60
C ASP A 24 9.48 -19.76 -7.16
N TRP A 25 10.50 -18.92 -6.97
CA TRP A 25 10.55 -17.59 -7.53
C TRP A 25 10.69 -17.63 -9.05
N ILE A 26 9.94 -16.77 -9.72
CA ILE A 26 9.96 -16.57 -11.15
C ILE A 26 10.22 -15.10 -11.48
N THR A 27 10.90 -14.90 -12.60
CA THR A 27 11.18 -13.57 -13.15
C THR A 27 10.41 -13.42 -14.46
N LEU A 28 9.58 -12.39 -14.52
CA LEU A 28 8.77 -12.03 -15.67
C LEU A 28 9.38 -10.76 -16.28
N GLU A 29 10.02 -10.90 -17.44
CA GLU A 29 10.63 -9.79 -18.15
C GLU A 29 9.66 -9.16 -19.15
N ASN A 30 9.97 -7.93 -19.59
CA ASN A 30 9.19 -7.19 -20.60
C ASN A 30 7.72 -6.97 -20.20
N CYS A 31 7.46 -6.84 -18.90
CA CYS A 31 6.15 -6.54 -18.36
C CYS A 31 5.69 -5.15 -18.82
N ARG A 32 4.39 -4.98 -19.07
CA ARG A 32 3.79 -3.66 -19.37
C ARG A 32 2.62 -3.37 -18.47
N LEU A 33 2.50 -2.11 -18.06
CA LEU A 33 1.35 -1.62 -17.30
C LEU A 33 0.10 -1.57 -18.20
N VAL A 34 -0.98 -2.20 -17.75
CA VAL A 34 -2.28 -2.14 -18.41
C VAL A 34 -3.14 -1.09 -17.70
N PRO A 35 -3.75 -0.11 -18.41
CA PRO A 35 -4.67 0.84 -17.80
C PRO A 35 -5.82 0.12 -17.08
N SER A 36 -5.97 0.36 -15.77
CA SER A 36 -6.98 -0.30 -14.96
C SER A 36 -7.35 0.54 -13.74
N GLN A 37 -8.59 0.40 -13.27
CA GLN A 37 -9.02 0.98 -11.99
C GLN A 37 -8.30 0.35 -10.79
N ALA A 38 -7.76 -0.86 -10.97
CA ALA A 38 -6.97 -1.54 -9.94
C ALA A 38 -5.56 -0.96 -9.76
N ASN A 39 -5.13 -0.04 -10.64
CA ASN A 39 -3.81 0.58 -10.55
C ASN A 39 -3.82 1.69 -9.49
N ASP A 40 -2.94 1.54 -8.52
CA ASP A 40 -2.66 2.50 -7.46
C ASP A 40 -1.13 2.54 -7.19
N GLY A 41 -0.72 3.07 -6.03
CA GLY A 41 0.70 3.23 -5.69
C GLY A 41 1.42 1.96 -5.26
N ASP A 42 0.73 0.86 -4.95
CA ASP A 42 1.36 -0.40 -4.53
C ASP A 42 0.82 -1.64 -5.26
N SER A 43 -0.21 -1.47 -6.07
CA SER A 43 -0.90 -2.53 -6.78
C SER A 43 -1.19 -2.10 -8.22
N PHE A 44 -0.90 -2.97 -9.20
CA PHE A 44 -1.05 -2.61 -10.61
C PHE A 44 -1.30 -3.83 -11.52
N HIS A 45 -2.04 -3.57 -12.59
CA HIS A 45 -2.41 -4.52 -13.63
C HIS A 45 -1.33 -4.59 -14.70
N VAL A 46 -0.86 -5.80 -15.00
CA VAL A 46 0.34 -6.02 -15.81
C VAL A 46 0.06 -7.09 -16.87
N ASP A 47 0.42 -6.78 -18.10
CA ASP A 47 0.53 -7.76 -19.19
C ASP A 47 1.96 -8.29 -19.27
N VAL A 48 2.08 -9.62 -19.41
CA VAL A 48 3.33 -10.32 -19.67
C VAL A 48 3.07 -11.32 -20.79
N ASN A 49 3.52 -10.98 -22.00
CA ASN A 49 3.38 -11.82 -23.19
C ASN A 49 1.93 -12.28 -23.47
N GLY A 50 0.95 -11.39 -23.29
CA GLY A 50 -0.46 -11.68 -23.50
C GLY A 50 -1.17 -12.34 -22.32
N LYS A 51 -0.48 -12.50 -21.18
CA LYS A 51 -1.09 -12.95 -19.92
C LYS A 51 -1.13 -11.80 -18.92
N GLU A 52 -2.32 -11.54 -18.38
CA GLU A 52 -2.57 -10.45 -17.46
C GLU A 52 -2.57 -10.91 -15.99
N TYR A 53 -2.02 -10.06 -15.12
CA TYR A 53 -1.90 -10.29 -13.68
C TYR A 53 -2.11 -8.99 -12.92
N ILE A 54 -2.64 -9.05 -11.69
CA ILE A 54 -2.54 -7.93 -10.76
C ILE A 54 -1.41 -8.23 -9.78
N PHE A 55 -0.39 -7.38 -9.75
CA PHE A 55 0.69 -7.48 -8.77
C PHE A 55 0.50 -6.47 -7.64
N ARG A 56 0.85 -6.87 -6.41
CA ARG A 56 0.98 -6.00 -5.25
C ARG A 56 2.41 -6.06 -4.74
N LEU A 57 2.99 -4.93 -4.36
CA LEU A 57 4.35 -4.90 -3.84
C LEU A 57 4.47 -5.64 -2.49
N TYR A 58 5.59 -6.34 -2.29
CA TYR A 58 5.99 -6.79 -0.94
C TYR A 58 6.42 -5.60 -0.10
N LEU A 59 6.14 -5.65 1.21
CA LEU A 59 6.62 -4.70 2.22
C LEU A 59 6.33 -3.20 2.00
N VAL A 60 5.59 -2.83 0.96
CA VAL A 60 5.30 -1.44 0.59
C VAL A 60 3.78 -1.26 0.53
N ASP A 61 3.28 -0.28 1.29
CA ASP A 61 1.87 0.13 1.32
C ASP A 61 1.78 1.61 0.92
N ALA A 62 1.14 1.86 -0.22
CA ALA A 62 0.88 3.22 -0.67
C ALA A 62 -0.38 3.77 0.02
N PRO A 63 -0.45 5.09 0.26
CA PRO A 63 -1.66 5.71 0.79
C PRO A 63 -2.89 5.47 -0.08
N GLU A 64 -4.05 5.35 0.56
CA GLU A 64 -5.33 5.22 -0.17
C GLU A 64 -5.54 6.43 -1.09
N THR A 65 -6.14 6.20 -2.26
CA THR A 65 -6.46 7.22 -3.28
C THR A 65 -7.87 7.77 -3.15
N ASP A 66 -8.69 7.14 -2.31
CA ASP A 66 -10.05 7.58 -2.04
C ASP A 66 -10.39 7.33 -0.58
N ALA A 67 -11.66 7.56 -0.25
CA ALA A 67 -12.13 7.45 1.11
C ALA A 67 -12.99 6.23 1.42
N ALA A 68 -12.94 5.22 0.57
CA ALA A 68 -13.65 3.96 0.75
C ALA A 68 -13.18 3.18 2.00
N ASN A 69 -11.96 3.44 2.50
CA ASN A 69 -11.45 2.83 3.72
C ASN A 69 -10.94 3.86 4.75
N PRO A 70 -11.83 4.36 5.63
CA PRO A 70 -11.50 5.44 6.56
C PRO A 70 -10.57 5.00 7.67
N THR A 71 -10.70 3.74 8.13
CA THR A 71 -9.79 3.18 9.12
C THR A 71 -8.36 3.18 8.59
N ARG A 72 -8.16 2.75 7.33
CA ARG A 72 -6.85 2.80 6.67
C ARG A 72 -6.35 4.23 6.50
N LEU A 73 -7.22 5.16 6.10
CA LEU A 73 -6.86 6.58 6.01
C LEU A 73 -6.37 7.16 7.34
N ILE A 74 -7.04 6.85 8.45
CA ILE A 74 -6.64 7.32 9.79
C ILE A 74 -5.31 6.70 10.21
N GLU A 75 -5.12 5.40 9.96
CA GLU A 75 -3.84 4.72 10.25
C GLU A 75 -2.68 5.30 9.45
N GLN A 76 -2.90 5.58 8.16
CA GLN A 76 -1.90 6.19 7.29
C GLN A 76 -1.63 7.64 7.70
N ALA A 77 -2.67 8.44 8.00
CA ALA A 77 -2.54 9.80 8.51
C ALA A 77 -1.68 9.84 9.78
N LYS A 78 -1.94 8.93 10.72
CA LYS A 78 -1.15 8.77 11.94
C LYS A 78 0.29 8.34 11.66
N HIS A 79 0.50 7.40 10.73
CA HIS A 79 1.84 6.96 10.33
C HIS A 79 2.67 8.12 9.80
N PHE A 80 2.12 8.87 8.84
CA PHE A 80 2.81 9.96 8.15
C PHE A 80 2.85 11.29 8.94
N GLY A 81 2.02 11.43 9.97
CA GLY A 81 1.88 12.68 10.72
C GLY A 81 1.18 13.79 9.92
N ILE A 82 0.27 13.40 9.02
CA ILE A 82 -0.47 14.30 8.11
C ILE A 82 -1.98 14.18 8.31
N THR A 83 -2.75 15.04 7.66
CA THR A 83 -4.23 14.97 7.70
C THR A 83 -4.77 13.90 6.73
N VAL A 84 -5.99 13.40 6.96
CA VAL A 84 -6.66 12.44 6.06
C VAL A 84 -6.75 12.94 4.61
N PRO A 85 -7.12 14.20 4.32
CA PRO A 85 -7.07 14.73 2.95
C PRO A 85 -5.67 14.66 2.32
N GLN A 86 -4.62 14.90 3.11
CA GLN A 86 -3.23 14.80 2.65
C GLN A 86 -2.82 13.35 2.37
N VAL A 87 -3.36 12.37 3.10
CA VAL A 87 -3.15 10.94 2.78
C VAL A 87 -3.60 10.64 1.35
N ILE A 88 -4.79 11.10 0.98
CA ILE A 88 -5.33 10.92 -0.37
C ILE A 88 -4.47 11.65 -1.42
N GLU A 89 -4.02 12.86 -1.12
CA GLU A 89 -3.09 13.59 -1.98
C GLU A 89 -1.79 12.81 -2.20
N VAL A 90 -1.21 12.20 -1.16
CA VAL A 90 -0.01 11.36 -1.30
C VAL A 90 -0.33 10.09 -2.09
N GLY A 91 -1.49 9.47 -1.90
CA GLY A 91 -1.93 8.28 -2.63
C GLY A 91 -2.00 8.53 -4.14
N GLU A 92 -2.61 9.65 -4.54
CA GLU A 92 -2.66 10.07 -5.94
C GLU A 92 -1.27 10.37 -6.52
N ARG A 93 -0.38 10.98 -5.72
CA ARG A 93 1.02 11.19 -6.12
C ARG A 93 1.78 9.87 -6.27
N ALA A 94 1.56 8.90 -5.40
CA ALA A 94 2.15 7.57 -5.48
C ALA A 94 1.68 6.83 -6.73
N LYS A 95 0.37 6.86 -7.01
CA LYS A 95 -0.22 6.30 -8.24
C LYS A 95 0.36 6.92 -9.50
N ALA A 96 0.48 8.26 -9.54
CA ALA A 96 1.08 8.96 -10.68
C ALA A 96 2.57 8.57 -10.86
N PHE A 97 3.32 8.51 -9.76
CA PHE A 97 4.72 8.09 -9.77
C PHE A 97 4.90 6.66 -10.30
N VAL A 98 4.06 5.71 -9.87
CA VAL A 98 4.08 4.33 -10.41
C VAL A 98 3.75 4.34 -11.91
N GLY A 99 2.74 5.10 -12.33
CA GLY A 99 2.39 5.23 -13.74
C GLY A 99 3.54 5.74 -14.61
N GLU A 100 4.32 6.70 -14.11
CA GLU A 100 5.53 7.19 -14.79
C GLU A 100 6.63 6.13 -14.82
N LYS A 101 6.92 5.49 -13.68
CA LYS A 101 8.01 4.52 -13.55
C LYS A 101 7.78 3.22 -14.31
N LEU A 102 6.52 2.87 -14.55
CA LEU A 102 6.10 1.69 -15.29
C LEU A 102 5.63 2.00 -16.72
N ALA A 103 5.92 3.22 -17.23
CA ALA A 103 5.60 3.61 -18.61
C ALA A 103 6.46 2.88 -19.65
N GLU A 104 7.70 2.53 -19.28
CA GLU A 104 8.59 1.67 -20.06
C GLU A 104 8.51 0.21 -19.56
N PRO A 105 8.90 -0.78 -20.38
CA PRO A 105 8.92 -2.18 -19.95
C PRO A 105 9.75 -2.38 -18.67
N PHE A 106 9.24 -3.23 -17.78
CA PHE A 106 9.86 -3.51 -16.48
C PHE A 106 9.91 -5.01 -16.19
N THR A 107 10.56 -5.38 -15.10
CA THR A 107 10.69 -6.77 -14.66
C THR A 107 9.94 -6.98 -13.35
N VAL A 108 9.17 -8.07 -13.29
CA VAL A 108 8.46 -8.52 -12.08
C VAL A 108 9.12 -9.79 -11.54
N ILE A 109 9.42 -9.81 -10.24
CA ILE A 109 9.97 -10.99 -9.54
C ILE A 109 8.94 -11.42 -8.50
N THR A 110 8.43 -12.65 -8.60
CA THR A 110 7.31 -13.14 -7.78
C THR A 110 7.43 -14.64 -7.55
N HIS A 111 6.92 -15.16 -6.43
CA HIS A 111 6.70 -16.60 -6.24
C HIS A 111 5.21 -16.96 -6.29
N MET A 112 4.39 -16.08 -6.89
CA MET A 112 2.95 -16.24 -7.10
C MET A 112 2.15 -16.48 -5.80
N ALA A 113 2.61 -15.91 -4.68
CA ALA A 113 1.82 -15.90 -3.45
C ALA A 113 0.58 -15.01 -3.60
N ASN A 114 -0.59 -15.55 -3.24
CA ASN A 114 -1.86 -14.84 -3.26
C ASN A 114 -1.81 -13.60 -2.35
N ALA A 115 -2.07 -12.42 -2.93
CA ALA A 115 -2.05 -11.14 -2.24
C ALA A 115 -3.43 -10.66 -1.73
N MET A 116 -4.47 -11.49 -1.90
CA MET A 116 -5.87 -11.23 -1.55
C MET A 116 -6.44 -9.98 -2.25
N GLY A 117 -7.76 -9.93 -2.43
CA GLY A 117 -8.42 -8.81 -3.09
C GLY A 117 -9.94 -8.86 -2.93
N ARG A 118 -10.60 -7.73 -3.20
CA ARG A 118 -12.08 -7.65 -3.19
C ARG A 118 -12.70 -8.12 -4.52
N SER A 119 -11.90 -8.25 -5.56
CA SER A 119 -12.29 -8.70 -6.90
C SER A 119 -11.97 -10.18 -7.13
N ASN A 120 -12.60 -10.78 -8.14
CA ASN A 120 -12.30 -12.15 -8.57
C ASN A 120 -10.98 -12.28 -9.35
N SER A 121 -10.33 -11.17 -9.70
CA SER A 121 -9.01 -11.17 -10.34
C SER A 121 -7.93 -11.67 -9.39
N GLU A 122 -7.12 -12.62 -9.85
CA GLU A 122 -5.98 -13.13 -9.09
C GLU A 122 -4.96 -12.01 -8.87
N ARG A 123 -4.59 -11.82 -7.60
CA ARG A 123 -3.59 -10.83 -7.19
C ARG A 123 -2.40 -11.57 -6.58
N PHE A 124 -1.20 -11.24 -7.00
CA PHE A 124 0.02 -11.87 -6.52
C PHE A 124 0.96 -10.82 -5.93
N TYR A 125 1.71 -11.19 -4.90
CA TYR A 125 2.76 -10.31 -4.40
C TYR A 125 3.98 -10.34 -5.34
N ALA A 126 4.68 -9.22 -5.48
CA ALA A 126 5.87 -9.12 -6.31
C ALA A 126 6.86 -8.04 -5.85
N LEU A 127 8.09 -8.18 -6.31
CA LEU A 127 9.07 -7.09 -6.43
C LEU A 127 9.09 -6.62 -7.87
N VAL A 128 9.34 -5.33 -8.08
CA VAL A 128 9.33 -4.74 -9.41
C VAL A 128 10.58 -3.92 -9.65
N GLN A 129 11.32 -4.32 -10.68
CA GLN A 129 12.54 -3.65 -11.13
C GLN A 129 12.23 -2.80 -12.35
N THR A 130 12.41 -1.50 -12.19
CA THR A 130 12.35 -0.51 -13.27
C THR A 130 13.77 -0.28 -13.82
N LYS A 131 13.91 0.50 -14.89
CA LYS A 131 15.23 0.94 -15.39
C LYS A 131 16.05 1.71 -14.35
N ASP A 132 15.39 2.35 -13.39
CA ASP A 132 16.00 3.18 -12.34
C ASP A 132 16.17 2.41 -11.02
N GLY A 133 15.91 1.09 -11.01
CA GLY A 133 16.00 0.22 -9.83
C GLY A 133 14.65 -0.22 -9.28
N ASP A 134 14.64 -0.65 -8.01
CA ASP A 134 13.47 -1.24 -7.35
C ASP A 134 12.37 -0.19 -7.13
N LEU A 135 11.14 -0.48 -7.57
CA LEU A 135 10.01 0.44 -7.48
C LEU A 135 9.60 0.69 -6.03
N GLY A 136 9.61 -0.35 -5.19
CA GLY A 136 9.25 -0.25 -3.78
C GLY A 136 10.23 0.65 -3.01
N GLU A 137 11.53 0.44 -3.21
CA GLU A 137 12.57 1.32 -2.68
C GLU A 137 12.40 2.76 -3.15
N GLN A 138 12.13 2.98 -4.44
CA GLN A 138 11.88 4.31 -4.99
C GLN A 138 10.66 5.00 -4.33
N LEU A 139 9.57 4.27 -4.11
CA LEU A 139 8.38 4.80 -3.42
C LEU A 139 8.68 5.20 -1.97
N ILE A 140 9.36 4.33 -1.22
CA ILE A 140 9.74 4.58 0.18
C ILE A 140 10.71 5.77 0.26
N ALA A 141 11.76 5.78 -0.57
CA ALA A 141 12.73 6.86 -0.61
C ALA A 141 12.05 8.21 -0.87
N ASN A 142 11.10 8.27 -1.81
CA ASN A 142 10.37 9.49 -2.13
C ASN A 142 9.25 9.86 -1.13
N GLY A 143 9.07 9.10 -0.05
CA GLY A 143 8.04 9.36 0.95
C GLY A 143 6.62 9.19 0.40
N LEU A 144 6.44 8.34 -0.61
CA LEU A 144 5.17 8.06 -1.28
C LEU A 144 4.51 6.76 -0.81
N ALA A 145 5.19 5.99 0.02
CA ALA A 145 4.67 4.78 0.65
C ALA A 145 5.26 4.59 2.05
N ARG A 146 4.72 3.64 2.81
CA ARG A 146 5.26 3.19 4.10
C ARG A 146 5.63 1.72 4.08
N ILE A 147 6.50 1.33 5.01
CA ILE A 147 6.90 -0.08 5.17
C ILE A 147 5.79 -0.86 5.85
N HIS A 148 5.02 -1.65 5.10
CA HIS A 148 3.90 -2.44 5.61
C HIS A 148 3.56 -3.61 4.65
N GLY A 149 2.85 -4.62 5.13
CA GLY A 149 2.44 -5.77 4.31
C GLY A 149 3.34 -7.00 4.44
N THR A 150 3.24 -7.90 3.46
CA THR A 150 3.84 -9.23 3.49
C THR A 150 5.36 -9.17 3.29
N ARG A 151 6.07 -9.99 4.06
CA ARG A 151 7.52 -10.20 3.91
C ARG A 151 7.79 -11.33 2.94
N ALA A 152 8.91 -11.23 2.22
CA ALA A 152 9.44 -12.31 1.41
C ALA A 152 10.97 -12.25 1.39
N THR A 153 11.60 -13.36 1.01
CA THR A 153 13.06 -13.44 0.81
C THR A 153 13.30 -13.75 -0.68
N PRO A 154 13.43 -12.73 -1.53
CA PRO A 154 13.63 -12.92 -2.97
C PRO A 154 14.99 -13.52 -3.31
N PRO A 155 15.19 -14.02 -4.54
CA PRO A 155 16.48 -14.51 -4.99
C PRO A 155 17.57 -13.43 -4.84
N GLY A 156 18.70 -13.81 -4.27
CA GLY A 156 19.82 -12.89 -4.00
C GLY A 156 19.71 -12.09 -2.71
N ALA A 157 18.55 -12.04 -2.05
CA ALA A 157 18.43 -11.43 -0.72
C ALA A 157 18.93 -12.39 0.37
N SER A 158 19.65 -11.86 1.36
CA SER A 158 20.15 -12.66 2.49
C SER A 158 19.03 -13.06 3.45
N SER A 159 18.08 -12.16 3.71
CA SER A 159 16.87 -12.45 4.49
C SER A 159 15.83 -11.32 4.35
N SER A 160 14.55 -11.63 4.58
CA SER A 160 13.49 -10.60 4.66
C SER A 160 13.74 -9.53 5.75
N THR A 161 14.55 -9.81 6.77
CA THR A 161 14.96 -8.84 7.79
C THR A 161 15.91 -7.79 7.21
N VAL A 162 16.87 -8.23 6.38
CA VAL A 162 17.83 -7.33 5.71
C VAL A 162 17.09 -6.42 4.72
N GLU A 163 16.18 -6.97 3.92
CA GLU A 163 15.35 -6.18 2.99
C GLU A 163 14.52 -5.12 3.74
N ARG A 164 13.89 -5.52 4.85
CA ARG A 164 13.13 -4.56 5.66
C ARG A 164 14.02 -3.49 6.28
N GLN A 165 15.26 -3.83 6.66
CA GLN A 165 16.22 -2.88 7.20
C GLN A 165 16.66 -1.86 6.13
N ARG A 166 16.90 -2.31 4.89
CA ARG A 166 17.18 -1.42 3.76
C ARG A 166 16.03 -0.45 3.49
N LEU A 167 14.79 -0.93 3.47
CA LEU A 167 13.63 -0.04 3.34
C LEU A 167 13.53 0.95 4.51
N LYS A 168 13.90 0.53 5.72
CA LYS A 168 13.87 1.40 6.91
C LYS A 168 14.88 2.55 6.80
N GLU A 169 16.07 2.28 6.28
CA GLU A 169 17.08 3.31 6.00
C GLU A 169 16.57 4.33 4.99
N LEU A 170 15.99 3.87 3.87
CA LEU A 170 15.36 4.76 2.88
C LEU A 170 14.21 5.59 3.46
N GLU A 171 13.37 5.00 4.31
CA GLU A 171 12.27 5.73 4.96
C GLU A 171 12.81 6.79 5.95
N ASP A 172 13.87 6.48 6.69
CA ASP A 172 14.49 7.43 7.62
C ASP A 172 15.17 8.58 6.87
N GLU A 173 15.84 8.32 5.76
CA GLU A 173 16.35 9.36 4.87
C GLU A 173 15.21 10.22 4.30
N ALA A 174 14.11 9.59 3.87
CA ALA A 174 12.91 10.29 3.41
C ALA A 174 12.32 11.23 4.48
N LYS A 175 12.30 10.79 5.74
CA LYS A 175 11.87 11.61 6.89
C LYS A 175 12.83 12.77 7.14
N GLN A 176 14.14 12.51 7.15
CA GLN A 176 15.16 13.54 7.37
C GLN A 176 15.10 14.64 6.31
N ARG A 177 14.96 14.25 5.03
CA ARG A 177 14.85 15.18 3.90
C ARG A 177 13.46 15.75 3.70
N LYS A 178 12.47 15.36 4.53
CA LYS A 178 11.07 15.78 4.42
C LYS A 178 10.49 15.52 3.03
N ALA A 179 10.73 14.34 2.47
CA ALA A 179 10.22 13.94 1.17
C ALA A 179 8.75 13.47 1.25
N GLY A 180 8.01 13.67 0.16
CA GLY A 180 6.65 13.14 0.00
C GLY A 180 5.72 13.55 1.14
N ALA A 181 5.08 12.55 1.76
CA ALA A 181 4.21 12.72 2.91
C ALA A 181 4.91 13.41 4.09
N TRP A 182 6.18 13.07 4.35
CA TRP A 182 6.95 13.57 5.50
C TRP A 182 7.32 15.07 5.41
N GLY A 183 7.13 15.68 4.24
CA GLY A 183 7.31 17.12 4.05
C GLY A 183 6.03 17.94 4.09
N MET A 184 4.88 17.30 4.14
CA MET A 184 3.61 18.01 4.20
C MET A 184 3.44 18.65 5.57
N ARG A 185 3.04 19.93 5.60
CA ARG A 185 2.66 20.60 6.84
C ARG A 185 1.19 20.28 7.13
N GLY A 186 0.96 19.57 8.21
CA GLY A 186 -0.32 19.44 8.87
C GLY A 186 -0.01 19.24 10.34
N GLN A 187 -0.69 19.93 11.25
CA GLN A 187 -0.60 19.51 12.64
C GLN A 187 -1.08 18.04 12.67
N PRO A 188 -0.27 17.09 13.18
CA PRO A 188 -0.85 15.80 13.56
C PRO A 188 -2.03 16.12 14.49
N PRO A 189 -3.16 15.37 14.44
CA PRO A 189 -4.28 15.62 15.33
C PRO A 189 -3.73 15.76 16.75
N ASN A 190 -3.93 16.92 17.36
CA ASN A 190 -3.19 17.38 18.54
C ASN A 190 -3.25 16.32 19.66
N VAL A 191 -2.21 15.49 19.81
CA VAL A 191 -2.21 14.31 20.69
C VAL A 191 -1.87 14.65 22.15
N ALA A 192 -1.72 15.93 22.50
CA ALA A 192 -1.29 16.34 23.84
C ALA A 192 -2.44 16.54 24.86
N SER A 193 -3.71 16.35 24.48
CA SER A 193 -4.83 16.51 25.43
C SER A 193 -6.07 15.72 25.02
N ALA A 194 -5.92 14.45 24.63
CA ALA A 194 -7.06 13.58 24.41
C ALA A 194 -6.74 12.15 24.81
N THR A 195 -7.53 11.64 25.74
CA THR A 195 -7.73 10.21 26.01
C THR A 195 -7.87 9.43 24.69
N PRO A 196 -7.40 8.18 24.58
CA PRO A 196 -7.01 7.55 23.31
C PRO A 196 -8.18 7.01 22.47
N GLN A 197 -9.17 7.84 22.14
CA GLN A 197 -10.36 7.37 21.41
C GLN A 197 -10.80 8.21 20.20
N HIS A 198 -10.27 9.41 19.92
CA HIS A 198 -10.89 10.34 18.94
C HIS A 198 -9.94 10.98 17.89
N ALA A 199 -8.76 10.41 17.62
CA ALA A 199 -7.89 10.90 16.55
C ALA A 199 -8.25 10.24 15.20
N GLY A 200 -9.23 10.78 14.48
CA GLY A 200 -9.60 10.28 13.14
C GLY A 200 -10.94 10.73 12.57
N LYS A 201 -11.66 11.61 13.26
CA LYS A 201 -12.98 12.08 12.86
C LYS A 201 -12.93 13.54 12.42
N PHE A 202 -13.73 13.89 11.42
CA PHE A 202 -14.01 15.24 10.99
C PHE A 202 -14.86 15.98 12.02
N ASP A 203 -14.59 17.25 12.24
CA ASP A 203 -15.52 18.09 12.98
C ASP A 203 -16.71 18.46 12.06
N ILE A 204 -17.91 18.04 12.47
CA ILE A 204 -19.14 18.23 11.70
C ILE A 204 -19.43 19.70 11.36
N ASN A 205 -18.99 20.63 12.21
CA ASN A 205 -19.25 22.06 12.06
C ASN A 205 -18.19 22.79 11.22
N THR A 206 -16.99 22.22 11.07
CA THR A 206 -15.87 22.89 10.40
C THR A 206 -15.34 22.17 9.17
N ALA A 207 -15.66 20.89 8.98
CA ALA A 207 -15.24 20.12 7.81
C ALA A 207 -15.60 20.83 6.49
N THR A 208 -14.65 20.91 5.58
CA THR A 208 -14.85 21.47 4.24
C THR A 208 -15.70 20.53 3.38
N GLU A 209 -16.26 21.04 2.28
CA GLU A 209 -17.02 20.20 1.35
C GLU A 209 -16.17 19.04 0.80
N LYS A 210 -14.89 19.29 0.52
CA LYS A 210 -13.94 18.26 0.07
C LYS A 210 -13.78 17.17 1.12
N GLU A 211 -13.58 17.53 2.39
CA GLU A 211 -13.46 16.59 3.51
C GLU A 211 -14.74 15.78 3.75
N LEU A 212 -15.91 16.42 3.69
CA LEU A 212 -17.19 15.70 3.81
C LEU A 212 -17.37 14.68 2.69
N ARG A 213 -16.91 15.00 1.47
CA ARG A 213 -16.93 14.08 0.33
C ARG A 213 -15.96 12.91 0.46
N LEU A 214 -15.04 12.96 1.43
CA LEU A 214 -14.22 11.81 1.84
C LEU A 214 -14.99 10.85 2.76
N ILE A 215 -16.29 11.00 2.95
CA ILE A 215 -17.06 10.06 3.74
C ILE A 215 -17.88 9.20 2.78
N PRO A 216 -17.69 7.87 2.77
CA PRO A 216 -18.49 6.94 1.98
C PRO A 216 -19.99 7.22 2.09
N GLY A 217 -20.62 7.41 0.93
CA GLY A 217 -22.05 7.73 0.85
C GLY A 217 -22.38 9.22 0.97
N ILE A 218 -21.39 10.11 1.11
CA ILE A 218 -21.55 11.57 1.05
C ILE A 218 -21.01 12.09 -0.30
N GLY A 219 -21.91 12.35 -1.24
CA GLY A 219 -21.59 13.06 -2.48
C GLY A 219 -21.71 14.58 -2.34
N PRO A 220 -21.42 15.37 -3.40
CA PRO A 220 -21.46 16.84 -3.37
C PRO A 220 -22.77 17.41 -2.83
N VAL A 221 -23.91 16.85 -3.25
CA VAL A 221 -25.24 17.27 -2.79
C VAL A 221 -25.41 17.05 -1.28
N MET A 222 -24.92 15.92 -0.77
CA MET A 222 -25.05 15.61 0.66
C MET A 222 -24.09 16.46 1.50
N ALA A 223 -22.84 16.64 1.04
CA ALA A 223 -21.87 17.52 1.68
C ALA A 223 -22.43 18.95 1.80
N ARG A 224 -23.04 19.46 0.73
CA ARG A 224 -23.68 20.78 0.73
C ARG A 224 -24.82 20.87 1.75
N ARG A 225 -25.69 19.87 1.80
CA ARG A 225 -26.78 19.82 2.81
C ARG A 225 -26.28 19.81 4.24
N ILE A 226 -25.20 19.10 4.52
CA ILE A 226 -24.58 19.08 5.85
C ILE A 226 -24.03 20.47 6.19
N ILE A 227 -23.35 21.13 5.25
CA ILE A 227 -22.82 22.49 5.45
C ILE A 227 -23.95 23.49 5.68
N ASP A 228 -25.00 23.43 4.86
CA ASP A 228 -26.15 24.35 4.94
C ASP A 228 -26.97 24.15 6.24
N ALA A 229 -26.91 22.97 6.85
CA ALA A 229 -27.60 22.65 8.10
C ALA A 229 -26.82 23.02 9.38
N ARG A 230 -25.62 23.61 9.25
CA ARG A 230 -24.81 24.05 10.41
C ARG A 230 -25.45 25.25 11.12
N PRO A 231 -25.17 25.43 12.44
CA PRO A 231 -24.35 24.56 13.28
C PRO A 231 -25.14 23.41 13.90
N PHE A 232 -24.46 22.28 14.12
CA PHE A 232 -24.94 21.11 14.85
C PHE A 232 -24.49 21.16 16.31
N ARG A 233 -25.32 20.63 17.23
CA ARG A 233 -24.96 20.50 18.66
C ARG A 233 -24.09 19.27 18.90
N SER A 234 -24.32 18.21 18.14
CA SER A 234 -23.49 17.01 18.13
C SER A 234 -23.59 16.32 16.77
N ALA A 235 -22.68 15.38 16.49
CA ALA A 235 -22.76 14.57 15.28
C ALA A 235 -24.07 13.75 15.18
N ASP A 236 -24.77 13.51 16.29
CA ASP A 236 -26.05 12.80 16.29
C ASP A 236 -27.17 13.60 15.59
N ASP A 237 -27.02 14.93 15.52
CA ASP A 237 -27.93 15.81 14.79
C ASP A 237 -27.89 15.61 13.27
N LEU A 238 -26.93 14.84 12.73
CA LEU A 238 -26.91 14.46 11.31
C LEU A 238 -28.20 13.79 10.84
N ARG A 239 -28.92 13.09 11.73
CA ARG A 239 -30.24 12.50 11.41
C ARG A 239 -31.30 13.52 11.00
N LYS A 240 -31.10 14.81 11.34
CA LYS A 240 -32.01 15.89 10.98
C LYS A 240 -31.76 16.41 9.56
N VAL A 241 -30.63 16.06 8.95
CA VAL A 241 -30.30 16.47 7.58
C VAL A 241 -31.10 15.64 6.58
N ASN A 242 -31.82 16.32 5.70
CA ASN A 242 -32.63 15.67 4.68
C ASN A 242 -31.79 14.74 3.79
N GLY A 243 -32.13 13.45 3.77
CA GLY A 243 -31.43 12.40 3.04
C GLY A 243 -30.44 11.59 3.88
N ILE A 244 -30.31 11.87 5.19
CA ILE A 244 -29.56 11.06 6.15
C ILE A 244 -30.56 10.29 7.03
N GLY A 245 -31.04 9.14 6.55
CA GLY A 245 -31.79 8.19 7.37
C GLY A 245 -30.87 7.30 8.22
N ASP A 246 -31.42 6.49 9.12
CA ASP A 246 -30.65 5.71 10.11
C ASP A 246 -29.50 4.89 9.51
N LYS A 247 -29.76 4.14 8.43
CA LYS A 247 -28.71 3.36 7.74
C LYS A 247 -27.54 4.23 7.26
N LYS A 248 -27.84 5.41 6.72
CA LYS A 248 -26.80 6.34 6.25
C LYS A 248 -26.13 7.03 7.42
N TYR A 249 -26.88 7.38 8.45
CA TYR A 249 -26.31 7.90 9.69
C TYR A 249 -25.30 6.93 10.29
N ASP A 250 -25.66 5.65 10.45
CA ASP A 250 -24.78 4.63 11.04
C ASP A 250 -23.51 4.47 10.21
N GLN A 251 -23.63 4.61 8.89
CA GLN A 251 -22.50 4.60 7.98
C GLN A 251 -21.56 5.80 8.17
N ILE A 252 -22.07 7.02 8.41
CA ILE A 252 -21.25 8.24 8.40
C ILE A 252 -20.88 8.77 9.78
N ARG A 253 -21.62 8.40 10.83
CA ARG A 253 -21.40 8.84 12.22
C ARG A 253 -20.00 8.52 12.75
N PRO A 254 -19.38 7.37 12.44
CA PRO A 254 -18.03 7.05 12.91
C PRO A 254 -16.96 8.04 12.46
N TYR A 255 -17.26 8.89 11.49
CA TYR A 255 -16.35 9.84 10.86
C TYR A 255 -16.45 11.23 11.47
N PHE A 256 -17.38 11.47 12.40
CA PHE A 256 -17.57 12.78 13.00
C PHE A 256 -17.29 12.75 14.51
N ASN A 257 -16.60 13.80 14.99
CA ASN A 257 -16.35 14.04 16.41
C ASN A 257 -17.67 14.26 17.14
#